data_AF-A0A2H0RVM9-F1
#
_entry.id   AF-A0A2H0RVM9-F1
#
_cell.length_a   1.000
_cell.length_b   1.000
_cell.length_c   1.000
_cell.angle_alpha   90.00
_cell.angle_beta   90.00
_cell.angle_gamma   90.00
#
_symmetry.space_group_name_H-M   'P 1'
#
loop_
_entity.id
_entity.type
_entity.pdbx_description
1 polymer ?
#
loop_
_entity_poly.entity_id
_entity_poly.type
_entity_poly.pdbx_seq_one_letter_code
_entity_poly.pdbx_strand_id
1 'polypeptide(L)'
;MRRTLSTADRKHLSDCGLCHDNVGKWCGAGAGHDVFEYGESHVVKVPKIRWLKDKLSIITADDAQHSLEIIEEHFLQYSLPARIHRSASDSSYCIVQKRLYLFENLTSVHLRTNVSLARQLSEIMRRNRKLVKDHNLALDFFGKEGCIQSVLSSISFGTAQMSNLVVTGAGDSARIVIVDSNVFSINRADETLLQRKLMNDAGKCSHVLNEFLVKRTFDRASAGTQA
;
A
#
# COMPACT_ATOMS: atom_id res chain seq x y z
N MET A 1 -1.06 6.59 20.74
CA MET A 1 -2.01 5.52 21.14
C MET A 1 -1.25 4.20 21.14
N ARG A 2 -1.26 3.40 22.21
CA ARG A 2 -0.61 2.07 22.25
C ARG A 2 -1.68 1.00 22.00
N ARG A 3 -1.47 0.15 20.99
CA ARG A 3 -2.32 -1.02 20.73
C ARG A 3 -1.54 -2.28 21.08
N THR A 4 -2.19 -3.21 21.78
CA THR A 4 -1.64 -4.53 22.13
C THR A 4 -2.37 -5.61 21.34
N LEU A 5 -1.73 -6.77 21.15
CA LEU A 5 -2.39 -7.92 20.57
C LEU A 5 -3.50 -8.43 21.50
N SER A 6 -4.70 -8.58 20.97
CA SER A 6 -5.78 -9.29 21.64
C SER A 6 -5.55 -10.80 21.65
N THR A 7 -6.33 -11.54 22.45
CA THR A 7 -6.34 -13.02 22.43
C THR A 7 -6.66 -13.57 21.05
N ALA A 8 -7.63 -12.95 20.36
CA ALA A 8 -7.95 -13.30 18.98
C ALA A 8 -6.73 -13.05 18.07
N ASP A 9 -5.99 -11.95 18.29
CA ASP A 9 -4.80 -11.65 17.51
C ASP A 9 -3.72 -12.72 17.60
N ARG A 10 -3.44 -13.17 18.83
CA ARG A 10 -2.47 -14.24 19.10
C ARG A 10 -2.88 -15.56 18.47
N LYS A 11 -4.16 -15.94 18.57
CA LYS A 11 -4.67 -17.16 17.95
C LYS A 11 -4.46 -17.14 16.43
N HIS A 12 -4.86 -16.06 15.77
CA HIS A 12 -4.73 -15.94 14.31
C HIS A 12 -3.29 -15.94 13.82
N LEU A 13 -2.37 -15.34 14.58
CA LEU A 13 -0.94 -15.46 14.28
C LEU A 13 -0.50 -16.91 14.31
N SER A 14 -0.90 -17.67 15.34
CA SER A 14 -0.63 -19.11 15.42
C SER A 14 -1.29 -19.90 14.28
N ASP A 15 -2.54 -19.57 13.91
CA ASP A 15 -3.23 -20.19 12.77
C ASP A 15 -2.48 -19.91 11.45
N CYS A 16 -1.80 -18.76 11.34
CA CYS A 16 -0.93 -18.40 10.22
C CYS A 16 0.49 -19.00 10.33
N GLY A 17 0.75 -19.86 11.32
CA GLY A 17 2.07 -20.45 11.56
C GLY A 17 3.12 -19.46 12.08
N LEU A 18 2.70 -18.33 12.68
CA LEU A 18 3.58 -17.30 13.22
C LEU A 18 3.63 -17.37 14.75
N CYS A 19 4.84 -17.31 15.31
CA CYS A 19 5.02 -17.20 16.76
C CYS A 19 4.62 -15.79 17.24
N HIS A 20 3.62 -15.69 18.10
CA HIS A 20 3.13 -14.41 18.61
C HIS A 20 4.08 -13.75 19.63
N ASP A 21 5.02 -14.49 20.22
CA ASP A 21 6.03 -13.94 21.13
C ASP A 21 7.07 -13.08 20.40
N ASN A 22 7.21 -13.28 19.09
CA ASN A 22 8.05 -12.43 18.24
C ASN A 22 7.40 -11.07 17.94
N VAL A 23 6.15 -10.83 18.35
CA VAL A 23 5.45 -9.58 18.06
C VAL A 23 5.82 -8.52 19.10
N GLY A 24 6.39 -7.42 18.61
CA GLY A 24 6.78 -6.27 19.43
C GLY A 24 5.73 -5.17 19.45
N LYS A 25 6.20 -3.92 19.39
CA LYS A 25 5.32 -2.73 19.51
C LYS A 25 4.44 -2.57 18.28
N TRP A 26 3.29 -1.94 18.47
CA TRP A 26 2.47 -1.47 17.36
C TRP A 26 3.17 -0.33 16.61
N CYS A 27 3.33 -0.48 15.30
CA CYS A 27 3.98 0.49 14.42
C CYS A 27 2.99 1.46 13.77
N GLY A 28 1.75 1.01 13.52
CA GLY A 28 0.77 1.78 12.77
C GLY A 28 -0.40 0.91 12.32
N ALA A 29 -1.33 1.52 11.59
CA ALA A 29 -2.45 0.79 11.04
C ALA A 29 -2.72 1.23 9.59
N GLY A 30 -2.90 0.27 8.70
CA GLY A 30 -3.41 0.50 7.36
C GLY A 30 -4.94 0.37 7.31
N ALA A 31 -5.53 0.48 6.12
CA ALA A 31 -6.98 0.36 5.94
C ALA A 31 -7.53 -1.00 6.41
N GLY A 32 -6.83 -2.09 6.09
CA GLY A 32 -7.26 -3.46 6.42
C GLY A 32 -6.47 -4.16 7.53
N HIS A 33 -5.34 -3.60 7.97
CA HIS A 33 -4.37 -4.28 8.84
C HIS A 33 -3.88 -3.38 9.97
N ASP A 34 -3.62 -3.96 11.14
CA ASP A 34 -2.74 -3.40 12.15
C ASP A 34 -1.32 -3.91 11.90
N VAL A 35 -0.32 -3.04 12.10
CA VAL A 35 1.08 -3.34 11.83
C VAL A 35 1.84 -3.36 13.15
N PHE A 36 2.56 -4.45 13.41
CA PHE A 36 3.38 -4.62 14.60
C PHE A 36 4.81 -4.97 14.21
N GLU A 37 5.78 -4.65 15.07
CA GLU A 37 7.14 -5.19 14.96
C GLU A 37 7.09 -6.73 15.00
N TYR A 38 7.94 -7.38 14.21
CA TYR A 38 8.05 -8.84 14.19
C TYR A 38 9.50 -9.28 14.13
N GLY A 39 9.98 -9.93 15.20
CA GLY A 39 11.40 -10.17 15.41
C GLY A 39 12.20 -8.87 15.36
N GLU A 40 13.45 -8.95 14.93
CA GLU A 40 14.35 -7.78 14.92
C GLU A 40 14.13 -6.88 13.69
N SER A 41 13.91 -7.47 12.51
CA SER A 41 14.02 -6.78 11.22
C SER A 41 12.76 -6.77 10.36
N HIS A 42 11.62 -7.21 10.89
CA HIS A 42 10.38 -7.31 10.14
C HIS A 42 9.22 -6.61 10.85
N VAL A 43 8.13 -6.46 10.10
CA VAL A 43 6.82 -6.14 10.63
C VAL A 43 5.86 -7.24 10.24
N VAL A 44 4.85 -7.47 11.08
CA VAL A 44 3.70 -8.31 10.76
C VAL A 44 2.46 -7.43 10.60
N LYS A 45 1.79 -7.58 9.46
CA LYS A 45 0.50 -6.95 9.19
C LYS A 45 -0.61 -7.97 9.47
N VAL A 46 -1.47 -7.58 10.39
CA VAL A 46 -2.48 -8.44 11.00
C VAL A 46 -3.86 -7.90 10.63
N PRO A 47 -4.77 -8.67 10.00
CA PRO A 47 -6.06 -8.15 9.55
C PRO A 47 -6.94 -7.67 10.71
N LYS A 48 -7.54 -6.48 10.57
CA LYS A 48 -8.42 -5.87 11.57
C LYS A 48 -9.76 -6.59 11.75
N ILE A 49 -10.28 -7.17 10.67
CA ILE A 49 -11.64 -7.74 10.63
C ILE A 49 -11.58 -9.12 9.97
N ARG A 50 -11.29 -10.16 10.76
CA ARG A 50 -11.02 -11.52 10.24
C ARG A 50 -12.29 -12.33 10.01
N TRP A 51 -13.15 -12.37 11.04
CA TRP A 51 -14.43 -13.07 11.04
C TRP A 51 -15.45 -12.55 10.00
N LEU A 52 -15.27 -11.29 9.56
CA LEU A 52 -16.09 -10.70 8.51
C LEU A 52 -15.46 -10.90 7.13
N LYS A 53 -14.13 -11.07 7.00
CA LYS A 53 -13.46 -11.26 5.71
C LYS A 53 -13.92 -12.54 5.01
N ASP A 54 -14.11 -13.64 5.74
CA ASP A 54 -14.64 -14.89 5.15
C ASP A 54 -16.10 -14.72 4.71
N LYS A 55 -16.92 -14.03 5.52
CA LYS A 55 -18.36 -13.83 5.24
C LYS A 55 -18.64 -12.79 4.15
N LEU A 56 -17.73 -11.84 3.97
CA LEU A 56 -17.85 -10.71 3.06
C LEU A 56 -16.89 -10.82 1.86
N SER A 57 -16.10 -11.89 1.81
CA SER A 57 -15.10 -12.20 0.78
C SER A 57 -14.20 -11.01 0.43
N ILE A 58 -13.82 -10.16 1.38
CA ILE A 58 -13.28 -8.82 1.06
C ILE A 58 -11.90 -8.91 0.40
N ILE A 59 -10.94 -9.61 1.04
CA ILE A 59 -9.62 -9.96 0.47
C ILE A 59 -9.17 -11.26 1.15
N THR A 60 -9.01 -12.33 0.36
CA THR A 60 -8.51 -13.64 0.81
C THR A 60 -6.98 -13.70 0.79
N ALA A 61 -6.41 -14.77 1.34
CA ALA A 61 -4.98 -15.05 1.26
C ALA A 61 -4.50 -15.22 -0.19
N ASP A 62 -5.32 -15.81 -1.06
CA ASP A 62 -5.01 -15.96 -2.49
C ASP A 62 -5.01 -14.61 -3.21
N ASP A 63 -5.99 -13.74 -2.92
CA ASP A 63 -6.03 -12.38 -3.46
C ASP A 63 -4.77 -11.58 -3.05
N ALA A 64 -4.37 -11.70 -1.77
CA ALA A 64 -3.18 -11.03 -1.25
C ALA A 64 -1.88 -11.58 -1.84
N GLN A 65 -1.80 -12.90 -2.02
CA GLN A 65 -0.66 -13.58 -2.64
C GLN A 65 -0.51 -13.17 -4.11
N HIS A 66 -1.60 -13.18 -4.87
CA HIS A 66 -1.61 -12.71 -6.25
C HIS A 66 -1.19 -11.23 -6.35
N SER A 67 -1.69 -10.40 -5.44
CA SER A 67 -1.31 -8.98 -5.42
C SER A 67 0.18 -8.78 -5.13
N LEU A 68 0.75 -9.59 -4.23
CA LEU A 68 2.18 -9.58 -3.95
C LEU A 68 3.00 -10.01 -5.18
N GLU A 69 2.60 -11.06 -5.87
CA GLU A 69 3.26 -11.55 -7.10
C GLU A 69 3.28 -10.48 -8.20
N ILE A 70 2.16 -9.80 -8.44
CA ILE A 70 2.10 -8.68 -9.39
C ILE A 70 3.06 -7.55 -8.99
N ILE A 71 3.17 -7.25 -7.69
CA ILE A 71 4.08 -6.21 -7.20
C ILE A 71 5.54 -6.62 -7.37
N GLU A 72 5.87 -7.88 -7.09
CA GLU A 72 7.21 -8.41 -7.31
C GLU A 72 7.58 -8.44 -8.79
N GLU A 73 6.66 -8.84 -9.68
CA GLU A 73 6.90 -8.89 -11.12
C GLU A 73 7.12 -7.49 -11.72
N HIS A 74 6.22 -6.55 -11.43
CA HIS A 74 6.23 -5.25 -12.11
C HIS A 74 7.05 -4.19 -11.36
N PHE A 75 7.24 -4.32 -10.05
CA PHE A 75 7.81 -3.27 -9.20
C PHE A 75 8.93 -3.74 -8.26
N LEU A 76 9.59 -4.87 -8.55
CA LEU A 76 10.66 -5.46 -7.70
C LEU A 76 11.64 -4.44 -7.09
N GLN A 77 12.12 -3.48 -7.89
CA GLN A 77 13.10 -2.49 -7.46
C GLN A 77 12.56 -1.47 -6.43
N TYR A 78 11.24 -1.33 -6.37
CA TYR A 78 10.52 -0.42 -5.48
C TYR A 78 9.81 -1.15 -4.34
N SER A 79 9.66 -2.48 -4.38
CA SER A 79 8.95 -3.22 -3.35
C SER A 79 9.86 -3.65 -2.20
N LEU A 80 9.25 -3.89 -1.04
CA LEU A 80 9.90 -4.58 0.07
C LEU A 80 9.64 -6.07 -0.02
N PRO A 81 10.63 -6.93 0.27
CA PRO A 81 10.39 -8.35 0.46
C PRO A 81 9.28 -8.56 1.47
N ALA A 82 8.26 -9.30 1.05
CA ALA A 82 7.12 -9.65 1.88
C ALA A 82 6.73 -11.12 1.63
N ARG A 83 5.98 -11.69 2.56
CA ARG A 83 5.43 -13.05 2.46
C ARG A 83 4.03 -13.07 3.04
N ILE A 84 3.13 -13.78 2.35
CA ILE A 84 1.79 -14.07 2.85
C ILE A 84 1.85 -15.37 3.67
N HIS A 85 1.40 -15.28 4.92
CA HIS A 85 1.24 -16.42 5.81
C HIS A 85 -0.25 -16.74 5.88
N ARG A 86 -0.64 -17.83 5.22
CA ARG A 86 -2.03 -18.28 5.14
C ARG A 86 -2.50 -18.83 6.47
N SER A 87 -3.72 -18.49 6.87
CA SER A 87 -4.38 -19.12 8.02
C SER A 87 -4.71 -20.58 7.70
N ALA A 88 -4.46 -21.49 8.64
CA ALA A 88 -4.90 -22.88 8.53
C ALA A 88 -6.41 -23.05 8.84
N SER A 89 -7.06 -22.06 9.46
CA SER A 89 -8.45 -22.16 9.90
C SER A 89 -9.47 -21.58 8.91
N ASP A 90 -9.04 -20.73 7.99
CA ASP A 90 -9.92 -19.92 7.14
C ASP A 90 -9.17 -19.30 5.95
N SER A 91 -9.84 -18.42 5.18
CA SER A 91 -9.25 -17.75 4.01
C SER A 91 -8.40 -16.52 4.35
N SER A 92 -8.24 -16.20 5.64
CA SER A 92 -7.47 -15.04 6.10
C SER A 92 -5.97 -15.31 6.06
N TYR A 93 -5.19 -14.28 6.37
CA TYR A 93 -3.73 -14.31 6.28
C TYR A 93 -3.09 -13.32 7.25
N CYS A 94 -1.77 -13.42 7.40
CA CYS A 94 -0.90 -12.36 7.88
C CYS A 94 0.14 -12.03 6.80
N ILE A 95 0.68 -10.80 6.81
CA ILE A 95 1.81 -10.44 5.94
C ILE A 95 3.03 -10.19 6.80
N VAL A 96 4.13 -10.89 6.55
CA VAL A 96 5.43 -10.54 7.12
C VAL A 96 6.21 -9.77 6.06
N GLN A 97 6.72 -8.58 6.41
CA GLN A 97 7.42 -7.69 5.48
C GLN A 97 8.67 -7.12 6.12
N LYS A 98 9.72 -6.87 5.34
CA LYS A 98 10.93 -6.19 5.83
C LYS A 98 10.57 -4.85 6.45
N ARG A 99 11.10 -4.57 7.65
CA ARG A 99 10.84 -3.33 8.37
C ARG A 99 11.63 -2.17 7.77
N LEU A 100 10.96 -1.02 7.63
CA LEU A 100 11.60 0.27 7.47
C LEU A 100 11.65 0.99 8.82
N TYR A 101 12.83 1.46 9.22
CA TYR A 101 13.02 2.16 10.49
C TYR A 101 12.87 3.68 10.34
N LEU A 102 13.30 4.22 9.21
CA LEU A 102 13.28 5.65 8.91
C LEU A 102 12.69 5.84 7.51
N PHE A 103 11.55 6.50 7.44
CA PHE A 103 10.86 6.82 6.21
C PHE A 103 9.89 7.97 6.42
N GLU A 104 9.51 8.61 5.33
CA GLU A 104 8.44 9.61 5.27
C GLU A 104 7.49 9.26 4.14
N ASN A 105 6.21 9.63 4.24
CA ASN A 105 5.30 9.47 3.11
C ASN A 105 5.77 10.35 1.95
N LEU A 106 5.63 9.86 0.71
CA LEU A 106 5.98 10.64 -0.45
C LEU A 106 5.03 11.84 -0.58
N THR A 107 5.60 13.04 -0.62
CA THR A 107 4.85 14.30 -0.74
C THR A 107 5.25 15.04 -2.00
N SER A 108 4.47 16.06 -2.36
CA SER A 108 4.82 16.94 -3.48
C SER A 108 6.11 17.73 -3.27
N VAL A 109 6.50 17.99 -2.02
CA VAL A 109 7.74 18.71 -1.69
C VAL A 109 8.95 17.87 -2.09
N HIS A 110 8.98 16.59 -1.71
CA HIS A 110 10.07 15.67 -2.06
C HIS A 110 10.37 15.66 -3.56
N LEU A 111 9.34 15.70 -4.38
CA LEU A 111 9.46 15.59 -5.83
C LEU A 111 9.86 16.91 -6.49
N ARG A 112 9.56 18.06 -5.87
CA ARG A 112 10.05 19.37 -6.32
C ARG A 112 11.51 19.59 -5.97
N THR A 113 11.96 19.08 -4.83
CA THR A 113 13.32 19.31 -4.32
C THR A 113 14.31 18.21 -4.69
N ASN A 114 13.86 17.05 -5.17
CA ASN A 114 14.72 15.94 -5.53
C ASN A 114 14.33 15.34 -6.90
N VAL A 115 15.15 15.65 -7.92
CA VAL A 115 14.96 15.20 -9.30
C VAL A 115 15.05 13.67 -9.42
N SER A 116 15.88 13.01 -8.60
CA SER A 116 15.97 11.54 -8.59
C SER A 116 14.65 10.91 -8.15
N LEU A 117 14.02 11.42 -7.08
CA LEU A 117 12.71 10.96 -6.63
C LEU A 117 11.63 11.22 -7.70
N ALA A 118 11.67 12.36 -8.37
CA ALA A 118 10.74 12.65 -9.47
C ALA A 118 10.86 11.61 -10.61
N ARG A 119 12.09 11.29 -11.03
CA ARG A 119 12.34 10.24 -12.03
C ARG A 119 11.87 8.86 -11.59
N GLN A 120 12.09 8.51 -10.32
CA GLN A 120 11.61 7.24 -9.76
C GLN A 120 10.07 7.17 -9.80
N LEU A 121 9.37 8.25 -9.43
CA LEU A 121 7.92 8.30 -9.51
C LEU A 121 7.43 8.18 -10.96
N SER A 122 8.04 8.88 -11.90
CA SER A 122 7.69 8.79 -13.32
C SER A 122 7.80 7.35 -13.85
N GLU A 123 8.83 6.61 -13.44
CA GLU A 123 9.01 5.21 -13.81
C GLU A 123 7.93 4.31 -13.16
N ILE A 124 7.61 4.52 -11.88
CA ILE A 124 6.49 3.82 -11.21
C ILE A 124 5.17 4.09 -11.95
N MET A 125 4.89 5.34 -12.34
CA MET A 125 3.68 5.69 -13.11
C MET A 125 3.66 5.01 -14.47
N ARG A 126 4.80 4.95 -15.17
CA ARG A 126 4.92 4.28 -16.47
C ARG A 126 4.64 2.78 -16.33
N ARG A 127 5.20 2.11 -15.32
CA ARG A 127 4.95 0.69 -15.03
C ARG A 127 3.50 0.44 -14.66
N ASN A 128 2.89 1.30 -13.84
CA ASN A 128 1.49 1.18 -13.49
C ASN A 128 0.57 1.34 -14.70
N ARG A 129 0.82 2.31 -15.60
CA ARG A 129 0.07 2.43 -16.86
C ARG A 129 0.18 1.17 -17.72
N LYS A 130 1.35 0.52 -17.74
CA LYS A 130 1.52 -0.77 -18.42
C LYS A 130 0.71 -1.88 -17.75
N LEU A 131 0.74 -1.98 -16.41
CA LEU A 131 -0.08 -2.94 -15.65
C LEU A 131 -1.58 -2.76 -15.93
N VAL A 132 -2.07 -1.52 -15.99
CA VAL A 132 -3.46 -1.21 -16.36
C VAL A 132 -3.78 -1.69 -17.77
N LYS A 133 -2.90 -1.41 -18.73
CA LYS A 133 -3.11 -1.78 -20.12
C LYS A 133 -3.11 -3.30 -20.33
N ASP A 134 -2.17 -3.98 -19.71
CA ASP A 134 -1.88 -5.39 -20.00
C ASP A 134 -2.75 -6.32 -19.14
N HIS A 135 -3.06 -5.94 -17.90
CA HIS A 135 -3.74 -6.80 -16.92
C HIS A 135 -5.00 -6.17 -16.33
N ASN A 136 -5.34 -4.92 -16.68
CA ASN A 136 -6.50 -4.21 -16.13
C ASN A 136 -6.43 -4.06 -14.59
N LEU A 137 -5.21 -4.01 -14.05
CA LEU A 137 -4.90 -3.83 -12.64
C LEU A 137 -4.17 -2.50 -12.42
N ALA A 138 -4.35 -1.87 -11.26
CA ALA A 138 -3.58 -0.71 -10.84
C ALA A 138 -3.13 -0.80 -9.39
N LEU A 139 -1.97 -0.21 -9.12
CA LEU A 139 -1.44 0.00 -7.77
C LEU A 139 -2.16 1.16 -7.07
N ASP A 140 -2.46 0.99 -5.79
CA ASP A 140 -2.95 2.05 -4.92
C ASP A 140 -1.79 2.85 -4.32
N PHE A 141 -1.48 4.03 -4.88
CA PHE A 141 -0.41 4.89 -4.35
C PHE A 141 -0.84 5.68 -3.11
N PHE A 142 -2.09 6.13 -3.06
CA PHE A 142 -2.55 7.02 -2.00
C PHE A 142 -2.87 6.28 -0.72
N GLY A 143 -3.41 5.06 -0.80
CA GLY A 143 -4.03 4.43 0.36
C GLY A 143 -5.23 5.24 0.89
N LYS A 144 -5.95 4.69 1.86
CA LYS A 144 -7.10 5.38 2.47
C LYS A 144 -6.70 6.72 3.11
N GLU A 145 -5.56 6.75 3.80
CA GLU A 145 -5.08 7.94 4.51
C GLU A 145 -4.60 9.03 3.54
N GLY A 146 -3.89 8.67 2.47
CA GLY A 146 -3.51 9.62 1.43
C GLY A 146 -4.71 10.15 0.64
N CYS A 147 -5.76 9.34 0.41
CA CYS A 147 -7.00 9.85 -0.20
C CYS A 147 -7.68 10.90 0.66
N ILE A 148 -7.84 10.64 1.97
CA ILE A 148 -8.46 11.59 2.91
C ILE A 148 -7.63 12.89 2.97
N GLN A 149 -6.31 12.78 3.13
CA GLN A 149 -5.45 13.96 3.20
C GLN A 149 -5.37 14.73 1.89
N SER A 150 -5.37 14.05 0.73
CA SER A 150 -5.42 14.70 -0.57
C SER A 150 -6.73 15.48 -0.76
N VAL A 151 -7.87 14.92 -0.35
CA VAL A 151 -9.16 15.63 -0.36
C VAL A 151 -9.11 16.84 0.58
N LEU A 152 -8.59 16.71 1.80
CA LEU A 152 -8.45 17.84 2.72
C LEU A 152 -7.50 18.94 2.21
N SER A 153 -6.42 18.54 1.53
CA SER A 153 -5.46 19.49 0.92
C SER A 153 -6.08 20.30 -0.21
N SER A 154 -7.09 19.77 -0.91
CA SER A 154 -7.83 20.49 -1.95
C SER A 154 -8.72 21.62 -1.41
N ILE A 155 -8.94 21.65 -0.09
CA ILE A 155 -9.73 22.65 0.65
C ILE A 155 -8.80 23.51 1.54
N SER A 156 -7.52 23.62 1.18
CA SER A 156 -6.50 24.49 1.80
C SER A 156 -5.99 24.11 3.21
N PHE A 157 -6.16 22.86 3.64
CA PHE A 157 -5.46 22.32 4.82
C PHE A 157 -4.63 21.08 4.46
N GLY A 158 -3.30 21.23 4.43
CA GLY A 158 -2.35 20.12 4.34
C GLY A 158 -1.66 19.95 2.98
N THR A 159 -0.68 19.05 2.92
CA THR A 159 0.04 18.67 1.70
C THR A 159 -0.43 17.28 1.27
N ALA A 160 -0.83 17.13 0.00
CA ALA A 160 -1.14 15.81 -0.56
C ALA A 160 0.05 14.84 -0.38
N GLN A 161 -0.25 13.64 0.10
CA GLN A 161 0.74 12.59 0.35
C GLN A 161 0.26 11.24 -0.16
N MET A 162 1.18 10.41 -0.66
CA MET A 162 0.92 9.03 -1.06
C MET A 162 1.32 8.11 0.10
N SER A 163 0.36 7.51 0.81
CA SER A 163 0.69 6.74 2.04
C SER A 163 1.26 5.35 1.75
N ASN A 164 1.11 4.84 0.52
CA ASN A 164 1.65 3.55 0.11
C ASN A 164 2.99 3.66 -0.63
N LEU A 165 3.43 4.89 -0.94
CA LEU A 165 4.76 5.20 -1.44
C LEU A 165 5.51 6.02 -0.38
N VAL A 166 6.57 5.46 0.18
CA VAL A 166 7.39 6.14 1.17
C VAL A 166 8.76 6.48 0.59
N VAL A 167 9.39 7.51 1.13
CA VAL A 167 10.77 7.89 0.85
C VAL A 167 11.64 7.35 1.97
N THR A 168 12.72 6.68 1.59
CA THR A 168 13.79 6.26 2.51
C THR A 168 15.11 6.87 2.06
N GLY A 169 16.02 7.17 2.99
CA GLY A 169 17.30 7.82 2.69
C GLY A 169 17.17 9.34 2.50
N ALA A 170 18.27 10.00 2.12
CA ALA A 170 18.33 11.45 1.94
C ALA A 170 19.24 11.85 0.77
N GLY A 171 19.02 13.04 0.20
CA GLY A 171 19.78 13.56 -0.94
C GLY A 171 19.77 12.59 -2.12
N ASP A 172 20.94 12.28 -2.66
CA ASP A 172 21.09 11.37 -3.81
C ASP A 172 20.81 9.90 -3.49
N SER A 173 20.84 9.52 -2.21
CA SER A 173 20.51 8.17 -1.75
C SER A 173 19.00 7.94 -1.55
N ALA A 174 18.19 9.00 -1.68
CA ALA A 174 16.76 8.92 -1.46
C ALA A 174 16.08 8.02 -2.50
N ARG A 175 15.24 7.09 -2.03
CA ARG A 175 14.51 6.15 -2.88
C ARG A 175 13.04 6.05 -2.48
N ILE A 176 12.19 5.83 -3.48
CA ILE A 176 10.78 5.50 -3.28
C ILE A 176 10.66 4.00 -3.00
N VAL A 177 9.82 3.66 -2.01
CA VAL A 177 9.51 2.29 -1.63
C VAL A 177 8.00 2.10 -1.54
N ILE A 178 7.48 1.06 -2.18
CA ILE A 178 6.09 0.61 -2.09
C ILE A 178 5.96 -0.24 -0.82
N VAL A 179 5.18 0.25 0.14
CA VAL A 179 5.01 -0.41 1.44
C VAL A 179 3.74 -1.25 1.52
N ASP A 180 2.76 -1.01 0.65
CA ASP A 180 1.52 -1.80 0.59
C ASP A 180 1.39 -2.51 -0.75
N SER A 181 0.95 -3.76 -0.73
CA SER A 181 0.91 -4.63 -1.91
C SER A 181 -0.46 -4.69 -2.57
N ASN A 182 -1.39 -3.80 -2.21
CA ASN A 182 -2.75 -3.84 -2.75
C ASN A 182 -2.80 -3.34 -4.19
N VAL A 183 -3.25 -4.20 -5.09
CA VAL A 183 -3.65 -3.86 -6.46
C VAL A 183 -5.16 -3.99 -6.61
N PHE A 184 -5.78 -3.13 -7.39
CA PHE A 184 -7.22 -3.17 -7.65
C PHE A 184 -7.50 -3.34 -9.14
N SER A 185 -8.61 -4.00 -9.45
CA SER A 185 -9.07 -4.18 -10.82
C SER A 185 -9.84 -2.95 -11.30
N ILE A 186 -9.50 -2.44 -12.47
CA ILE A 186 -10.14 -1.24 -13.04
C ILE A 186 -11.44 -1.59 -13.76
N ASN A 187 -11.51 -2.71 -14.48
CA ASN A 187 -12.72 -3.15 -15.19
C ASN A 187 -13.13 -4.58 -14.83
N ARG A 188 -13.59 -4.81 -13.60
CA ARG A 188 -14.35 -6.04 -13.28
C ARG A 188 -15.83 -5.74 -13.32
N ALA A 189 -16.45 -5.98 -14.47
CA ALA A 189 -17.89 -5.88 -14.65
C ALA A 189 -18.65 -7.01 -13.91
N ASP A 190 -17.97 -8.13 -13.67
CA ASP A 190 -18.59 -9.39 -13.22
C ASP A 190 -18.53 -9.63 -11.70
N GLU A 191 -18.09 -8.63 -10.92
CA GLU A 191 -18.01 -8.78 -9.46
C GLU A 191 -19.40 -8.57 -8.84
N THR A 192 -20.05 -9.67 -8.48
CA THR A 192 -21.43 -9.70 -7.93
C THR A 192 -21.49 -9.30 -6.45
N LEU A 193 -20.37 -9.37 -5.74
CA LEU A 193 -20.28 -9.07 -4.32
C LEU A 193 -20.13 -7.57 -4.06
N LEU A 194 -21.14 -6.97 -3.43
CA LEU A 194 -21.25 -5.53 -3.21
C LEU A 194 -20.01 -4.91 -2.53
N GLN A 195 -19.40 -5.61 -1.57
CA GLN A 195 -18.22 -5.08 -0.87
C GLN A 195 -16.97 -5.05 -1.73
N ARG A 196 -16.76 -6.08 -2.57
CA ARG A 196 -15.66 -6.08 -3.55
C ARG A 196 -15.88 -5.03 -4.63
N LYS A 197 -17.13 -4.82 -5.05
CA LYS A 197 -17.51 -3.74 -5.95
C LYS A 197 -17.17 -2.36 -5.35
N LEU A 198 -17.54 -2.10 -4.10
CA LEU A 198 -17.21 -0.85 -3.39
C LEU A 198 -15.70 -0.63 -3.25
N MET A 199 -14.92 -1.69 -2.98
CA MET A 199 -13.45 -1.62 -2.95
C MET A 199 -12.86 -1.30 -4.32
N ASN A 200 -13.35 -1.94 -5.38
CA ASN A 200 -12.93 -1.66 -6.74
C ASN A 200 -13.29 -0.22 -7.14
N ASP A 201 -14.46 0.28 -6.75
CA ASP A 201 -14.88 1.65 -7.03
C ASP A 201 -14.05 2.69 -6.24
N ALA A 202 -13.68 2.39 -4.99
CA ALA A 202 -12.71 3.18 -4.24
C ALA A 202 -11.31 3.15 -4.90
N GLY A 203 -10.88 2.01 -5.42
CA GLY A 203 -9.67 1.84 -6.20
C GLY A 203 -9.69 2.68 -7.49
N LYS A 204 -10.78 2.66 -8.25
CA LYS A 204 -10.98 3.52 -9.43
C LYS A 204 -10.92 5.00 -9.07
N CYS A 205 -11.54 5.41 -7.97
CA CYS A 205 -11.46 6.78 -7.48
C CYS A 205 -10.01 7.15 -7.10
N SER A 206 -9.29 6.25 -6.43
CA SER A 206 -7.85 6.40 -6.15
C SER A 206 -7.05 6.51 -7.46
N HIS A 207 -7.36 5.72 -8.49
CA HIS A 207 -6.72 5.79 -9.80
C HIS A 207 -6.95 7.13 -10.50
N VAL A 208 -8.18 7.62 -10.53
CA VAL A 208 -8.51 8.93 -11.11
C VAL A 208 -7.82 10.05 -10.33
N LEU A 209 -7.78 9.96 -9.00
CA LEU A 209 -7.03 10.88 -8.15
C LEU A 209 -5.51 10.77 -8.41
N ASN A 210 -4.97 9.57 -8.63
CA ASN A 210 -3.58 9.34 -9.03
C ASN A 210 -3.28 10.08 -10.32
N GLU A 211 -4.06 9.85 -11.38
CA GLU A 211 -3.83 10.55 -12.65
C GLU A 211 -3.99 12.06 -12.51
N PHE A 212 -5.02 12.52 -11.80
CA PHE A 212 -5.30 13.95 -11.66
C PHE A 212 -4.27 14.69 -10.81
N LEU A 213 -3.91 14.15 -9.63
CA LEU A 213 -2.94 14.77 -8.73
C LEU A 213 -1.52 14.62 -9.27
N VAL A 214 -1.18 13.49 -9.91
CA VAL A 214 0.10 13.36 -10.62
C VAL A 214 0.20 14.45 -11.70
N LYS A 215 -0.81 14.56 -12.56
CA LYS A 215 -0.84 15.54 -13.65
C LYS A 215 -0.82 16.99 -13.14
N ARG A 216 -1.65 17.33 -12.14
CA ARG A 216 -1.79 18.72 -11.66
C ARG A 216 -0.61 19.18 -10.80
N THR A 217 -0.05 18.29 -10.00
CA THR A 217 0.99 18.61 -9.01
C THR A 217 2.40 18.34 -9.55
N PHE A 218 2.56 17.46 -10.54
CA PHE A 218 3.88 16.99 -10.99
C PHE A 218 4.21 17.27 -12.46
N ASP A 219 3.25 17.41 -13.38
CA ASP A 219 3.60 17.80 -14.77
C ASP A 219 4.08 19.25 -14.87
N ARG A 220 3.67 20.12 -13.94
CA ARG A 220 4.21 21.50 -13.84
C ARG A 220 5.66 21.56 -13.42
N ALA A 221 6.20 20.52 -12.76
CA ALA A 221 7.61 20.45 -12.38
C ALA A 221 8.51 20.08 -13.57
N SER A 222 8.02 19.25 -14.50
CA SER A 222 8.72 18.89 -15.74
C SER A 222 8.69 19.97 -16.84
N ALA A 223 7.75 20.91 -16.77
CA ALA A 223 7.71 22.05 -17.69
C ALA A 223 8.72 23.17 -17.34
N GLY A 224 9.33 23.11 -16.14
CA GLY A 224 10.33 24.09 -15.68
C GLY A 224 11.79 23.73 -16.00
N THR A 225 12.04 22.62 -16.73
CA THR A 225 13.40 22.17 -17.08
C THR A 225 13.71 22.32 -18.58
N GLN A 226 13.00 23.24 -19.25
CA GLN A 226 13.43 23.82 -20.52
C GLN A 226 13.63 25.33 -20.33
N ALA A 227 14.74 25.68 -19.67
CA ALA A 227 15.39 26.99 -19.75
C ALA A 227 16.89 26.77 -19.54
#